data_AF-A0A7R7EJT6-F1
#
_entry.id   AF-A0A7R7EJT6-F1
#
_cell.length_a   1.000
_cell.length_b   1.000
_cell.length_c   1.000
_cell.angle_alpha   90.00
_cell.angle_beta   90.00
_cell.angle_gamma   90.00
#
_symmetry.space_group_name_H-M   'P 1'
#
loop_
_entity.id
_entity.type
_entity.pdbx_description
1 polymer ?
#
loop_
_entity_poly.entity_id
_entity_poly.type
_entity_poly.pdbx_seq_one_letter_code
_entity_poly.pdbx_strand_id
1 'polypeptide(L)'
;MNIKDLRYQAWQKLKENYVEAFFVTLIYLIINSIGGYIVENGPFIISLALFIIYIPLTIGVYIFYLRFTKGNKVTIDMMFDGYRKRFVKAIGLGFMLRLYIFLWSFLLIIPGIIKALSYSMSYYIFDEKEDLSINEVISLSREMMKGYELELFLLNLSFLGWVLLCILTCGLATFWVHPYIHVAKSNFYLKVKKEYYDKELISAEGYYQD
;
A
#
# COMPACT_ATOMS: atom_id res chain seq x y z
N MET A 1 -3.04 -13.19 14.30
CA MET A 1 -2.33 -13.69 13.09
C MET A 1 -0.88 -13.19 13.09
N ASN A 2 0.10 -14.08 12.94
CA ASN A 2 1.53 -13.75 12.99
C ASN A 2 2.08 -13.40 11.58
N ILE A 3 3.25 -12.77 11.50
CA ILE A 3 3.99 -12.44 10.27
C ILE A 3 4.19 -13.66 9.37
N LYS A 4 4.48 -14.82 9.95
CA LYS A 4 4.63 -16.08 9.18
C LYS A 4 3.32 -16.46 8.47
N ASP A 5 2.19 -16.30 9.15
CA ASP A 5 0.87 -16.62 8.59
C ASP A 5 0.51 -15.66 7.45
N LEU A 6 0.77 -14.36 7.63
CA LEU A 6 0.56 -13.33 6.60
C LEU A 6 1.28 -13.65 5.30
N ARG A 7 2.55 -14.06 5.44
CA ARG A 7 3.41 -14.49 4.33
C ARG A 7 2.90 -15.79 3.70
N TYR A 8 2.59 -16.78 4.52
CA TYR A 8 2.07 -18.05 4.03
C TYR A 8 0.78 -17.86 3.22
N GLN A 9 -0.19 -17.12 3.75
CA GLN A 9 -1.44 -16.82 3.07
C GLN A 9 -1.21 -16.04 1.77
N ALA A 10 -0.28 -15.08 1.77
CA ALA A 10 0.05 -14.33 0.57
C ALA A 10 0.60 -15.22 -0.54
N TRP A 11 1.47 -16.16 -0.19
CA TRP A 11 2.01 -17.13 -1.13
C TRP A 11 0.94 -18.08 -1.67
N GLN A 12 0.05 -18.59 -0.81
CA GLN A 12 -1.06 -19.45 -1.24
C GLN A 12 -1.99 -18.71 -2.21
N LYS A 13 -2.34 -17.46 -1.89
CA LYS A 13 -3.21 -16.65 -2.75
C LYS A 13 -2.61 -16.41 -4.14
N LEU A 14 -1.29 -16.18 -4.20
CA LEU A 14 -0.60 -16.01 -5.48
C LEU A 14 -0.58 -17.28 -6.34
N LYS A 15 -0.53 -18.47 -5.73
CA LYS A 15 -0.58 -19.74 -6.47
C LYS A 15 -1.93 -19.98 -7.15
N GLU A 16 -3.01 -19.45 -6.59
CA GLU A 16 -4.34 -19.57 -7.18
C GLU A 16 -4.45 -18.80 -8.50
N ASN A 17 -3.88 -17.58 -8.55
CA ASN A 17 -3.96 -16.75 -9.75
C ASN A 17 -2.73 -15.84 -9.96
N TYR A 18 -1.62 -16.41 -10.42
CA TYR A 18 -0.37 -15.65 -10.56
C TYR A 18 -0.30 -14.76 -11.82
N VAL A 19 -1.08 -15.08 -12.86
CA VAL A 19 -0.92 -14.47 -14.19
C VAL A 19 -1.21 -12.97 -14.16
N GLU A 20 -2.31 -12.55 -13.54
CA GLU A 20 -2.72 -11.15 -13.45
C GLU A 20 -1.74 -10.37 -12.58
N ALA A 21 -1.30 -10.96 -11.46
CA ALA A 21 -0.28 -10.37 -10.60
C ALA A 21 1.05 -10.16 -11.35
N PHE A 22 1.46 -11.14 -12.16
CA PHE A 22 2.65 -11.04 -13.01
C PHE A 22 2.53 -9.90 -14.01
N PHE A 23 1.43 -9.81 -14.77
CA PHE A 23 1.25 -8.73 -15.74
C PHE A 23 1.13 -7.36 -15.08
N VAL A 24 0.49 -7.28 -13.92
CA VAL A 24 0.44 -6.04 -13.14
C VAL A 24 1.84 -5.58 -12.73
N THR A 25 2.66 -6.49 -12.21
CA THR A 25 4.05 -6.19 -11.89
C THR A 25 4.86 -5.84 -13.12
N LEU A 26 4.71 -6.55 -14.24
CA LEU A 26 5.43 -6.27 -15.49
C LEU A 26 5.13 -4.86 -16.00
N ILE A 27 3.85 -4.49 -16.11
CA ILE A 27 3.43 -3.16 -16.57
C ILE A 27 3.91 -2.09 -15.60
N TYR A 28 3.75 -2.31 -14.30
CA TYR A 28 4.25 -1.39 -13.28
C TYR A 28 5.76 -1.15 -13.41
N LEU A 29 6.55 -2.21 -13.63
CA LEU A 29 8.00 -2.09 -13.82
C LEU A 29 8.34 -1.30 -15.09
N ILE A 30 7.68 -1.60 -16.22
CA ILE A 30 7.91 -0.86 -17.48
C ILE A 30 7.60 0.63 -17.30
N ILE A 31 6.48 0.98 -16.69
CA ILE A 31 6.10 2.37 -16.45
C ILE A 31 7.15 3.06 -15.56
N ASN A 32 7.58 2.42 -14.47
CA ASN A 32 8.60 2.98 -13.57
C ASN A 32 9.96 3.12 -14.25
N SER A 33 10.38 2.16 -15.08
CA SER A 33 11.63 2.24 -15.84
C SER A 33 11.61 3.38 -16.86
N ILE A 34 10.51 3.52 -17.63
CA ILE A 34 10.36 4.61 -18.60
C ILE A 34 10.35 5.96 -17.89
N GLY A 35 9.53 6.13 -16.85
CA GLY A 35 9.49 7.42 -16.18
C GLY A 35 10.74 7.71 -15.36
N GLY A 36 11.45 6.70 -14.84
CA GLY A 36 12.77 6.86 -14.24
C GLY A 36 13.80 7.42 -15.22
N TYR A 37 13.85 6.83 -16.43
CA TYR A 37 14.70 7.33 -17.51
C TYR A 37 14.38 8.78 -17.90
N ILE A 38 13.09 9.12 -17.98
CA ILE A 38 12.63 10.50 -18.27
C ILE A 38 12.99 11.46 -17.13
N VAL A 39 12.88 11.04 -15.86
CA VAL A 39 13.24 11.89 -14.72
C VAL A 39 14.74 12.20 -14.71
N GLU A 40 15.57 11.23 -15.07
CA GLU A 40 17.03 11.36 -15.09
C GLU A 40 17.53 12.22 -16.26
N ASN A 41 16.94 12.06 -17.45
CA ASN A 41 17.44 12.69 -18.69
C ASN A 41 16.58 13.87 -19.18
N GLY A 42 15.39 14.06 -18.59
CA GLY A 42 14.40 15.01 -19.05
C GLY A 42 14.46 16.37 -18.33
N PRO A 43 13.69 17.36 -18.83
CA PRO A 43 13.53 18.64 -18.15
C PRO A 43 12.88 18.47 -16.77
N PHE A 44 13.34 19.25 -15.80
CA PHE A 44 12.83 19.25 -14.43
C PHE A 44 11.29 19.34 -14.32
N ILE A 45 10.66 20.14 -15.20
CA ILE A 45 9.19 20.31 -15.24
C ILE A 45 8.49 18.99 -15.56
N ILE A 46 9.05 18.16 -16.45
CA ILE A 46 8.49 16.84 -16.79
C ILE A 46 8.62 15.90 -15.59
N SER A 47 9.76 15.93 -14.90
CA SER A 47 9.99 15.13 -13.68
C SER A 47 8.97 15.45 -12.58
N LEU A 48 8.65 16.75 -12.40
CA LEU A 48 7.62 17.18 -11.46
C LEU A 48 6.22 16.68 -11.85
N ALA A 49 5.89 16.74 -13.14
CA ALA A 49 4.61 16.24 -13.65
C ALA A 49 4.46 14.71 -13.44
N LEU A 50 5.53 13.94 -13.71
CA LEU A 50 5.54 12.50 -13.50
C LEU A 50 5.28 12.11 -12.05
N PHE A 51 5.81 12.86 -11.08
CA PHE A 51 5.58 12.61 -9.66
C PHE A 51 4.10 12.66 -9.27
N ILE A 52 3.33 13.57 -9.88
CA ILE A 52 1.88 13.69 -9.70
C ILE A 52 1.17 12.52 -10.38
N ILE A 53 1.59 12.17 -11.59
CA ILE A 53 1.03 11.07 -12.37
C ILE A 53 1.23 9.72 -11.65
N TYR A 54 2.34 9.50 -10.96
CA TYR A 54 2.60 8.24 -10.25
C TYR A 54 1.71 7.99 -9.02
N ILE A 55 1.12 9.04 -8.42
CA ILE A 55 0.30 8.89 -7.21
C ILE A 55 -0.93 8.01 -7.48
N PRO A 56 -1.80 8.32 -8.46
CA PRO A 56 -2.93 7.47 -8.81
C PRO A 56 -2.56 6.04 -9.20
N LEU A 57 -1.44 5.84 -9.92
CA LEU A 57 -0.97 4.49 -10.27
C LEU A 57 -0.65 3.67 -9.02
N THR A 58 0.07 4.27 -8.08
CA THR A 58 0.42 3.64 -6.82
C THR A 58 -0.84 3.18 -6.09
N ILE A 59 -1.84 4.06 -5.97
CA ILE A 59 -3.12 3.75 -5.35
C ILE A 59 -3.82 2.61 -6.09
N GLY A 60 -3.91 2.66 -7.42
CA GLY A 60 -4.54 1.61 -8.21
C GLY A 60 -3.87 0.24 -8.04
N VAL A 61 -2.54 0.19 -7.92
CA VAL A 61 -1.81 -1.06 -7.61
C VAL A 61 -2.17 -1.58 -6.21
N TYR A 62 -2.27 -0.72 -5.19
CA TYR A 62 -2.74 -1.13 -3.85
C TYR A 62 -4.18 -1.69 -3.90
N ILE A 63 -5.06 -1.05 -4.66
CA ILE A 63 -6.46 -1.49 -4.86
C ILE A 63 -6.51 -2.86 -5.54
N PHE A 64 -5.75 -3.04 -6.62
CA PHE A 64 -5.64 -4.31 -7.32
C PHE A 64 -5.24 -5.43 -6.36
N TYR A 65 -4.16 -5.26 -5.60
CA TYR A 65 -3.68 -6.30 -4.69
C TYR A 65 -4.61 -6.54 -3.50
N LEU A 66 -5.32 -5.52 -3.02
CA LEU A 66 -6.34 -5.70 -1.99
C LEU A 66 -7.50 -6.58 -2.50
N ARG A 67 -8.01 -6.28 -3.70
CA ARG A 67 -9.10 -7.05 -4.33
C ARG A 67 -8.66 -8.47 -4.69
N PHE A 68 -7.44 -8.61 -5.19
CA PHE A 68 -6.79 -9.90 -5.42
C PHE A 68 -6.77 -10.74 -4.14
N THR A 69 -6.34 -10.13 -3.03
CA THR A 69 -6.25 -10.78 -1.71
C THR A 69 -7.61 -11.23 -1.20
N LYS A 70 -8.65 -10.41 -1.39
CA LYS A 70 -10.05 -10.74 -1.05
C LYS A 70 -10.65 -11.87 -1.92
N GLY A 71 -9.96 -12.32 -2.97
CA GLY A 71 -10.46 -13.32 -3.90
C GLY A 71 -11.48 -12.78 -4.90
N ASN A 72 -11.55 -11.46 -5.07
CA ASN A 72 -12.39 -10.86 -6.10
C ASN A 72 -11.82 -11.16 -7.49
N LYS A 73 -12.67 -11.18 -8.51
CA LYS A 73 -12.21 -11.20 -9.91
C LYS A 73 -11.44 -9.90 -10.18
N VAL A 74 -10.16 -10.03 -10.51
CA VAL A 74 -9.29 -8.90 -10.83
C VAL A 74 -9.01 -8.82 -12.33
N THR A 75 -8.80 -7.61 -12.81
CA THR A 75 -8.33 -7.34 -14.18
C THR A 75 -7.13 -6.42 -14.09
N ILE A 76 -6.23 -6.54 -15.07
CA ILE A 76 -5.03 -5.70 -15.17
C ILE A 76 -5.42 -4.21 -15.16
N ASP A 77 -6.55 -3.86 -15.77
CA ASP A 77 -7.00 -2.48 -15.89
C ASP A 77 -7.30 -1.79 -14.54
N MET A 78 -7.58 -2.56 -13.48
CA MET A 78 -7.82 -2.03 -12.13
C MET A 78 -6.61 -1.28 -11.57
N MET A 79 -5.39 -1.55 -12.04
CA MET A 79 -4.22 -0.76 -11.62
C MET A 79 -4.34 0.72 -12.00
N PHE A 80 -5.21 1.04 -12.97
CA PHE A 80 -5.49 2.39 -13.42
C PHE A 80 -6.73 3.00 -12.76
N ASP A 81 -7.41 2.31 -11.83
CA ASP A 81 -8.63 2.81 -11.19
C ASP A 81 -8.39 4.10 -10.39
N GLY A 82 -7.19 4.28 -9.85
CA GLY A 82 -6.78 5.52 -9.21
C GLY A 82 -6.92 6.75 -10.12
N TYR A 83 -6.77 6.57 -11.44
CA TYR A 83 -6.94 7.64 -12.43
C TYR A 83 -8.40 7.89 -12.83
N ARG A 84 -9.24 6.85 -12.82
CA ARG A 84 -10.58 6.94 -13.41
C ARG A 84 -11.62 7.51 -12.48
N LYS A 85 -11.67 7.01 -11.25
CA LYS A 85 -12.79 7.31 -10.35
C LYS A 85 -12.56 8.60 -9.57
N ARG A 86 -11.31 8.85 -9.14
CA ARG A 86 -11.00 9.81 -8.07
C ARG A 86 -9.62 10.47 -8.22
N PHE A 87 -9.23 10.84 -9.45
CA PHE A 87 -7.91 11.38 -9.74
C PHE A 87 -7.48 12.53 -8.80
N VAL A 88 -8.34 13.53 -8.61
CA VAL A 88 -8.05 14.69 -7.75
C VAL A 88 -7.89 14.27 -6.29
N LYS A 89 -8.79 13.42 -5.78
CA LYS A 89 -8.75 12.94 -4.38
C LYS A 89 -7.54 12.03 -4.14
N ALA A 90 -7.17 11.22 -5.13
CA ALA A 90 -6.00 10.36 -5.11
C ALA A 90 -4.71 11.20 -5.02
N ILE A 91 -4.59 12.23 -5.87
CA ILE A 91 -3.48 13.19 -5.81
C ILE A 91 -3.46 13.90 -4.45
N GLY A 92 -4.60 14.38 -3.98
CA GLY A 92 -4.73 15.05 -2.68
C GLY A 92 -4.28 14.15 -1.52
N LEU A 93 -4.68 12.88 -1.51
CA LEU A 93 -4.22 11.90 -0.53
C LEU A 93 -2.71 11.70 -0.60
N GLY A 94 -2.16 11.43 -1.80
CA GLY A 94 -0.72 11.23 -1.97
C GLY A 94 0.10 12.45 -1.57
N PHE A 95 -0.39 13.65 -1.87
CA PHE A 95 0.22 14.92 -1.48
C PHE A 95 0.21 15.12 0.04
N MET A 96 -0.94 14.95 0.69
CA MET A 96 -1.07 15.11 2.15
C MET A 96 -0.21 14.11 2.92
N LEU A 97 -0.18 12.85 2.49
CA LEU A 97 0.69 11.83 3.07
C LEU A 97 2.16 12.24 2.99
N ARG A 98 2.63 12.67 1.81
CA ARG A 98 4.03 13.10 1.61
C ARG A 98 4.34 14.33 2.43
N LEU A 99 3.43 15.31 2.49
CA LEU A 99 3.57 16.52 3.30
C LEU A 99 3.73 16.18 4.78
N TYR A 100 2.83 15.36 5.33
CA TYR A 100 2.91 14.97 6.74
C TYR A 100 4.19 14.17 7.03
N ILE A 101 4.53 13.19 6.20
CA ILE A 101 5.77 12.40 6.39
C ILE A 101 7.00 13.30 6.30
N PHE A 102 7.02 14.26 5.37
CA PHE A 102 8.10 15.23 5.24
C PHE A 102 8.23 16.11 6.49
N LEU A 103 7.12 16.67 6.99
CA LEU A 103 7.11 17.46 8.23
C LEU A 103 7.61 16.67 9.44
N TRP A 104 7.18 15.42 9.59
CA TRP A 104 7.64 14.56 10.68
C TRP A 104 9.12 14.18 10.54
N SER A 105 9.57 13.89 9.32
CA SER A 105 10.96 13.53 9.04
C SER A 105 11.92 14.71 9.21
N PHE A 106 11.44 15.93 8.93
CA PHE A 106 12.20 17.17 9.16
C PHE A 106 12.44 17.42 10.64
N LEU A 107 11.46 17.09 11.50
CA LEU A 107 11.62 17.22 12.94
C LEU A 107 12.62 16.19 13.47
N LEU A 108 12.43 14.91 13.13
CA LEU A 108 13.31 13.80 13.47
C LEU A 108 13.08 12.60 12.52
N ILE A 109 14.13 11.88 12.14
CA ILE A 109 14.03 10.76 11.17
C ILE A 109 13.16 9.62 11.71
N ILE A 110 13.36 9.21 12.97
CA ILE A 110 12.64 8.07 13.59
C ILE A 110 11.11 8.26 13.59
N PRO A 111 10.54 9.37 14.10
CA PRO A 111 9.10 9.58 14.03
C PRO A 111 8.59 9.73 12.60
N GLY A 112 9.41 10.22 11.66
CA GLY A 112 9.09 10.19 10.23
C GLY A 112 8.77 8.78 9.72
N ILE A 113 9.62 7.81 10.05
CA ILE A 113 9.42 6.39 9.69
C ILE A 113 8.15 5.84 10.36
N ILE A 114 7.96 6.08 11.67
CA ILE A 114 6.77 5.60 12.39
C ILE A 114 5.50 6.15 11.76
N LYS A 115 5.47 7.43 11.39
CA LYS A 115 4.30 8.05 10.74
C LYS A 115 4.08 7.52 9.33
N ALA A 116 5.13 7.26 8.56
CA ALA A 116 4.99 6.59 7.27
C ALA A 116 4.33 5.21 7.42
N LEU A 117 4.66 4.45 8.49
CA LEU A 117 4.01 3.18 8.80
C LEU A 117 2.56 3.37 9.23
N SER A 118 2.26 4.30 10.15
CA SER A 118 0.89 4.57 10.60
C SER A 118 -0.04 5.02 9.46
N TYR A 119 0.49 5.69 8.44
CA TYR A 119 -0.31 6.17 7.31
C TYR A 119 -0.39 5.19 6.12
N SER A 120 0.39 4.11 6.15
CA SER A 120 0.47 3.15 5.04
C SER A 120 -0.87 2.49 4.68
N MET A 121 -1.82 2.43 5.63
CA MET A 121 -3.15 1.85 5.40
C MET A 121 -4.12 2.79 4.67
N SER A 122 -3.78 4.08 4.58
CA SER A 122 -4.60 5.10 3.90
C SER A 122 -4.87 4.75 2.44
N TYR A 123 -3.91 4.13 1.75
CA TYR A 123 -4.07 3.71 0.35
C TYR A 123 -5.14 2.63 0.18
N TYR A 124 -5.34 1.77 1.18
CA TYR A 124 -6.35 0.71 1.17
C TYR A 124 -7.73 1.25 1.57
N ILE A 125 -7.78 2.10 2.59
CA ILE A 125 -9.01 2.74 3.08
C ILE A 125 -9.65 3.62 1.99
N PHE A 126 -8.83 4.25 1.16
CA PHE A 126 -9.29 5.14 0.09
C PHE A 126 -10.29 4.51 -0.89
N ASP A 127 -10.16 3.20 -1.18
CA ASP A 127 -11.09 2.47 -2.08
C ASP A 127 -12.39 2.07 -1.38
N GLU A 128 -12.34 1.82 -0.06
CA GLU A 128 -13.49 1.28 0.67
C GLU A 128 -14.40 2.36 1.25
N LYS A 129 -13.83 3.50 1.67
CA LYS A 129 -14.55 4.57 2.37
C LYS A 129 -14.59 5.81 1.50
N GLU A 130 -15.48 5.71 0.54
CA GLU A 130 -15.62 6.67 -0.54
C GLU A 130 -16.02 8.08 -0.06
N ASP A 131 -16.78 8.16 1.03
CA ASP A 131 -17.36 9.41 1.54
C ASP A 131 -16.39 10.21 2.44
N LEU A 132 -15.36 9.57 2.99
CA LEU A 132 -14.43 10.22 3.92
C LEU A 132 -13.54 11.24 3.22
N SER A 133 -13.34 12.40 3.84
CA SER A 133 -12.32 13.37 3.44
C SER A 133 -10.91 12.77 3.54
N ILE A 134 -9.94 13.40 2.86
CA ILE A 134 -8.54 12.92 2.86
C ILE A 134 -7.98 12.83 4.29
N ASN A 135 -8.30 13.82 5.14
CA ASN A 135 -7.83 13.83 6.53
C ASN A 135 -8.51 12.74 7.36
N GLU A 136 -9.80 12.47 7.15
CA GLU A 136 -10.49 11.36 7.82
C GLU A 136 -9.91 10.01 7.42
N VAL A 137 -9.55 9.81 6.13
CA VAL A 137 -8.86 8.59 5.67
C VAL A 137 -7.51 8.41 6.36
N ILE A 138 -6.72 9.48 6.49
CA ILE A 138 -5.40 9.44 7.15
C ILE A 138 -5.55 9.21 8.65
N SER A 139 -6.51 9.87 9.29
CA SER A 139 -6.81 9.70 10.72
C SER A 139 -7.26 8.27 11.02
N LEU A 140 -8.18 7.72 10.21
CA LEU A 140 -8.61 6.34 10.35
C LEU A 140 -7.45 5.36 10.17
N SER A 141 -6.58 5.57 9.18
CA SER A 141 -5.35 4.77 9.02
C SER A 141 -4.50 4.81 10.29
N ARG A 142 -4.30 6.00 10.87
CA ARG A 142 -3.49 6.19 12.08
C ARG A 142 -4.12 5.50 13.29
N GLU A 143 -5.44 5.57 13.45
CA GLU A 143 -6.16 4.92 14.54
C GLU A 143 -6.11 3.40 14.43
N MET A 144 -6.41 2.88 13.24
CA MET A 144 -6.31 1.45 12.94
C MET A 144 -4.90 0.92 13.21
N MET A 145 -3.87 1.67 12.83
CA MET A 145 -2.48 1.24 12.96
C MET A 145 -1.91 1.33 14.37
N LYS A 146 -2.59 1.97 15.33
CA LYS A 146 -2.06 2.23 16.68
C LYS A 146 -1.73 0.91 17.39
N GLY A 147 -0.43 0.67 17.62
CA GLY A 147 0.08 -0.56 18.24
C GLY A 147 0.52 -1.63 17.25
N TYR A 148 0.27 -1.44 15.96
CA TYR A 148 0.66 -2.36 14.87
C TYR A 148 1.78 -1.80 13.99
N GLU A 149 2.27 -0.58 14.24
CA GLU A 149 3.35 0.03 13.44
C GLU A 149 4.61 -0.83 13.43
N LEU A 150 5.00 -1.34 14.61
CA LEU A 150 6.16 -2.21 14.75
C LEU A 150 5.95 -3.56 14.06
N GLU A 151 4.73 -4.11 14.09
CA GLU A 151 4.42 -5.34 13.37
C GLU A 151 4.57 -5.16 11.85
N LEU A 152 4.10 -4.03 11.29
CA LEU A 152 4.29 -3.72 9.88
C LEU A 152 5.76 -3.51 9.54
N PHE A 153 6.53 -2.86 10.44
CA PHE A 153 7.97 -2.72 10.28
C PHE A 153 8.67 -4.08 10.22
N LEU A 154 8.35 -5.00 11.14
CA LEU A 154 8.90 -6.34 11.17
C LEU A 154 8.46 -7.17 9.96
N LEU A 155 7.22 -7.00 9.47
CA LEU A 155 6.77 -7.60 8.22
C LEU A 155 7.65 -7.13 7.06
N ASN A 156 7.89 -5.82 6.92
CA ASN A 156 8.79 -5.28 5.90
C ASN A 156 10.21 -5.82 6.05
N LEU A 157 10.74 -5.90 7.27
CA LEU A 157 12.08 -6.43 7.55
C LEU A 157 12.19 -7.92 7.17
N SER A 158 11.12 -8.69 7.33
CA SER A 158 11.09 -10.11 6.92
C SER A 158 11.22 -10.30 5.40
N PHE A 159 10.98 -9.25 4.61
CA PHE A 159 11.17 -9.22 3.17
C PHE A 159 12.54 -8.71 2.73
N LEU A 160 13.38 -8.21 3.64
CA LEU A 160 14.69 -7.64 3.30
C LEU A 160 15.59 -8.64 2.56
N GLY A 161 15.58 -9.92 2.98
CA GLY A 161 16.32 -10.98 2.28
C GLY A 161 15.82 -11.24 0.85
N TRP A 162 14.51 -11.11 0.61
CA TRP A 162 13.94 -11.24 -0.73
C TRP A 162 14.28 -10.05 -1.62
N VAL A 163 14.33 -8.85 -1.06
CA VAL A 163 14.78 -7.65 -1.77
C VAL A 163 16.25 -7.77 -2.15
N LEU A 164 17.10 -8.30 -1.27
CA LEU A 164 18.50 -8.61 -1.59
C LEU A 164 18.62 -9.62 -2.74
N LEU A 165 17.76 -10.65 -2.75
CA LEU A 165 17.69 -11.62 -3.84
C LEU A 165 17.31 -10.96 -5.18
N CYS A 166 16.41 -9.97 -5.17
CA CYS A 166 16.12 -9.18 -6.37
C CYS A 166 17.37 -8.48 -6.92
N ILE A 167 18.21 -7.90 -6.06
CA ILE A 167 19.45 -7.25 -6.48
C ILE A 167 20.42 -8.28 -7.08
N LEU A 168 20.61 -9.42 -6.40
CA LEU A 168 21.51 -10.48 -6.86
C LEU A 168 21.10 -11.11 -8.19
N THR A 169 19.81 -11.11 -8.49
CA THR A 169 19.25 -11.64 -9.75
C THR A 169 19.04 -10.57 -10.81
N CYS A 170 19.68 -9.39 -10.67
CA CYS A 170 19.54 -8.24 -11.57
C CYS A 170 18.07 -7.82 -11.81
N GLY A 171 17.23 -7.97 -10.79
CA GLY A 171 15.82 -7.60 -10.81
C GLY A 171 14.86 -8.71 -11.23
N LEU A 172 15.33 -9.88 -11.66
CA LEU A 172 14.45 -10.97 -12.11
C LEU A 172 13.55 -11.49 -10.99
N ALA A 173 14.03 -11.61 -9.75
CA ALA A 173 13.17 -12.07 -8.65
C ALA A 173 12.01 -11.11 -8.33
N THR A 174 12.04 -9.86 -8.82
CA THR A 174 11.01 -8.85 -8.58
C THR A 174 9.63 -9.29 -9.07
N PHE A 175 9.55 -10.08 -10.14
CA PHE A 175 8.27 -10.60 -10.66
C PHE A 175 7.53 -11.46 -9.63
N TRP A 176 8.23 -12.17 -8.75
CA TRP A 176 7.63 -12.95 -7.67
C TRP A 176 7.56 -12.18 -6.35
N VAL A 177 8.61 -11.42 -6.04
CA VAL A 177 8.74 -10.74 -4.74
C VAL A 177 7.78 -9.55 -4.64
N HIS A 178 7.60 -8.78 -5.71
CA HIS A 178 6.70 -7.63 -5.71
C HIS A 178 5.25 -8.01 -5.39
N PRO A 179 4.58 -8.91 -6.15
CA PRO A 179 3.22 -9.30 -5.82
C PRO A 179 3.13 -9.96 -4.43
N TYR A 180 4.15 -10.72 -4.04
CA TYR A 180 4.21 -11.36 -2.72
C TYR A 180 4.19 -10.36 -1.56
N ILE A 181 4.99 -9.29 -1.64
CA ILE A 181 5.00 -8.22 -0.64
C ILE A 181 3.64 -7.50 -0.59
N HIS A 182 3.06 -7.17 -1.75
CA HIS A 182 1.80 -6.44 -1.80
C HIS A 182 0.61 -7.24 -1.27
N VAL A 183 0.53 -8.55 -1.56
CA VAL A 183 -0.50 -9.43 -1.00
C VAL A 183 -0.29 -9.60 0.52
N ALA A 184 0.95 -9.73 0.99
CA ALA A 184 1.23 -9.82 2.43
C ALA A 184 0.84 -8.55 3.19
N LYS A 185 1.10 -7.37 2.61
CA LYS A 185 0.63 -6.09 3.17
C LYS A 185 -0.89 -5.94 3.11
N SER A 186 -1.54 -6.47 2.08
CA SER A 186 -3.00 -6.51 1.97
C SER A 186 -3.61 -7.41 3.05
N ASN A 187 -3.02 -8.59 3.31
CA ASN A 187 -3.42 -9.45 4.43
C ASN A 187 -3.23 -8.75 5.78
N PHE A 188 -2.15 -8.00 5.94
CA PHE A 188 -1.91 -7.21 7.15
C PHE A 188 -2.97 -6.12 7.32
N TYR A 189 -3.33 -5.41 6.26
CA TYR A 189 -4.44 -4.45 6.28
C TYR A 189 -5.75 -5.10 6.73
N LEU A 190 -6.11 -6.25 6.16
CA LEU A 190 -7.33 -6.99 6.51
C LEU A 190 -7.32 -7.43 7.99
N LYS A 191 -6.16 -7.86 8.51
CA LYS A 191 -5.96 -8.19 9.93
C LYS A 191 -6.28 -6.97 10.82
N VAL A 192 -5.57 -5.86 10.59
CA VAL A 192 -5.69 -4.67 11.42
C VAL A 192 -7.09 -4.06 11.32
N LYS A 193 -7.69 -4.06 10.13
CA LYS A 193 -9.07 -3.66 9.91
C LYS A 193 -10.05 -4.47 10.75
N LYS A 194 -9.92 -5.79 10.74
CA LYS A 194 -10.78 -6.68 11.53
C LYS A 194 -10.62 -6.38 13.03
N GLU A 195 -9.38 -6.32 13.51
CA GLU A 195 -9.10 -6.09 14.94
C GLU A 195 -9.54 -4.70 15.43
N TYR A 196 -9.58 -3.69 14.56
CA TYR A 196 -10.13 -2.37 14.87
C TYR A 196 -11.67 -2.42 15.06
N TYR A 197 -12.39 -2.99 14.09
CA TYR A 197 -13.86 -3.06 14.17
C TYR A 197 -14.34 -3.99 15.29
N ASP A 198 -13.64 -5.10 15.55
CA ASP A 198 -13.97 -5.99 16.67
C ASP A 198 -13.85 -5.25 18.02
N LYS A 199 -12.85 -4.37 18.18
CA LYS A 199 -12.70 -3.54 19.38
C LYS A 199 -13.80 -2.48 19.50
N GLU A 200 -14.17 -1.83 18.39
CA GLU A 200 -15.27 -0.85 18.39
C GLU A 200 -16.60 -1.50 18.78
N LEU A 201 -16.90 -2.70 18.25
CA LEU A 201 -18.12 -3.44 18.57
C LEU A 201 -18.18 -3.80 20.07
N ILE A 202 -17.10 -4.33 20.63
CA ILE A 202 -17.02 -4.66 22.06
C ILE A 202 -17.21 -3.40 22.91
N SER A 203 -16.62 -2.26 22.51
CA SER A 203 -16.80 -1.00 23.24
C SER A 203 -18.24 -0.48 23.19
N ALA A 204 -18.93 -0.67 22.06
CA ALA A 204 -20.33 -0.29 21.92
C ALA A 204 -21.24 -1.18 22.77
N GLU A 205 -21.03 -2.51 22.77
CA GLU A 205 -21.82 -3.46 23.58
C GLU A 205 -21.64 -3.24 25.09
N GLY A 206 -20.43 -2.95 25.55
CA GLY A 206 -20.16 -2.63 26.96
C GLY A 206 -20.89 -1.37 27.45
N TYR A 207 -21.11 -0.40 26.58
CA TYR A 207 -21.85 0.83 26.91
C TYR A 207 -23.37 0.64 27.09
N TYR A 208 -23.94 -0.48 26.61
CA TYR A 208 -25.36 -0.78 26.76
C TYR A 208 -25.67 -1.72 27.95
N GLN A 209 -24.64 -2.18 28.67
CA GLN A 209 -24.78 -3.10 29.82
C GLN A 209 -24.60 -2.42 31.19
N ASP A 210 -24.31 -1.12 31.22
CA ASP A 210 -24.23 -0.26 32.42
C ASP A 210 -25.41 0.72 32.50
#